data_AF-A0A9W9R561-F1
#
_entry.id   AF-A0A9W9R561-F1
#
_cell.length_a   1.000
_cell.length_b   1.000
_cell.length_c   1.000
_cell.angle_alpha   90.00
_cell.angle_beta   90.00
_cell.angle_gamma   90.00
#
_symmetry.space_group_name_H-M   'P 1'
#
loop_
_entity.id
_entity.type
_entity.pdbx_description
1 polymer ?
#
loop_
_entity_poly.entity_id
_entity_poly.type
_entity_poly.pdbx_seq_one_letter_code
_entity_poly.pdbx_strand_id
1 'polypeptide(L)'
;MGNPEPRTAHRVPLRPPPTAETPPTPTEAQIAEILLPVRPEALRPYAGYTTCLEEGLWIRLCYKKEKEEAHKALWSHNEDVAYVGPEGVALDNEEIFGGLDVAAALELFPERVTNEGSTGHIKLREETLREVLGFVEDDEGSGEEDYSNEIKEMLEQMRATRAANPLLKYGLYHAACVVTHAFVEDEVALDGGGLLHVFWDDCGNVVRQWRVEDGVEDNFDGAWVEGAWKENFINGIGELGPAYHGGGIRGPPYSI
;
A
#
# COMPACT_ATOMS: atom_id res chain seq x y z
N MET A 1 -5.90 1.21 69.54
CA MET A 1 -6.02 1.90 68.24
C MET A 1 -4.85 1.46 67.39
N GLY A 2 -5.06 0.46 66.53
CA GLY A 2 -4.01 -0.08 65.66
C GLY A 2 -4.16 0.49 64.26
N ASN A 3 -3.07 1.04 63.71
CA ASN A 3 -2.99 1.44 62.30
C ASN A 3 -3.09 0.20 61.40
N PRO A 4 -3.86 0.23 60.30
CA PRO A 4 -3.87 -0.87 59.34
C PRO A 4 -2.64 -0.78 58.42
N GLU A 5 -1.97 -1.92 58.23
CA GLU A 5 -0.90 -2.09 57.26
C GLU A 5 -1.40 -1.93 55.81
N PRO A 6 -0.58 -1.42 54.88
CA PRO A 6 -0.95 -1.31 53.48
C PRO A 6 -0.96 -2.69 52.81
N ARG A 7 -2.10 -3.04 52.21
CA ARG A 7 -2.23 -4.24 51.37
C ARG A 7 -1.24 -4.17 50.20
N THR A 8 -0.27 -5.07 50.20
CA THR A 8 0.56 -5.37 49.03
C THR A 8 -0.35 -5.80 47.87
N ALA A 9 -0.45 -4.95 46.86
CA ALA A 9 -1.02 -5.32 45.58
C ALA A 9 -0.14 -6.43 44.97
N HIS A 10 -0.69 -7.62 44.81
CA HIS A 10 -0.07 -8.66 43.99
C HIS A 10 0.10 -8.12 42.58
N ARG A 11 1.33 -7.73 42.22
CA ARG A 11 1.71 -7.55 40.81
C ARG A 11 1.57 -8.90 40.15
N VAL A 12 0.51 -9.05 39.36
CA VAL A 12 0.44 -10.08 38.32
C VAL A 12 1.69 -9.88 37.45
N PRO A 13 2.51 -10.91 37.20
CA PRO A 13 3.60 -10.79 36.25
C PRO A 13 3.00 -10.41 34.90
N LEU A 14 3.34 -9.21 34.40
CA LEU A 14 3.05 -8.83 33.02
C LEU A 14 3.67 -9.91 32.13
N ARG A 15 2.84 -10.56 31.30
CA ARG A 15 3.34 -11.41 30.22
C ARG A 15 4.40 -10.61 29.46
N PRO A 16 5.56 -11.21 29.12
CA PRO A 16 6.45 -10.57 28.17
C PRO A 16 5.66 -10.31 26.87
N PRO A 17 5.94 -9.19 26.16
CA PRO A 17 5.31 -8.93 24.87
C PRO A 17 5.54 -10.14 23.96
N PRO A 18 4.57 -10.53 23.12
CA PRO A 18 4.81 -11.56 22.13
C PRO A 18 6.02 -11.12 21.31
N THR A 19 7.08 -11.92 21.35
CA THR A 19 8.19 -11.81 20.40
C THR A 19 7.56 -11.81 19.02
N ALA A 20 7.84 -10.77 18.24
CA ALA A 20 7.47 -10.69 16.84
C ALA A 20 8.25 -11.76 16.06
N GLU A 21 7.89 -13.02 16.25
CA GLU A 21 8.25 -14.07 15.32
C GLU A 21 7.42 -13.80 14.08
N THR A 22 8.10 -13.42 13.00
CA THR A 22 7.52 -13.35 11.66
C THR A 22 6.69 -14.63 11.45
N PRO A 23 5.41 -14.53 11.06
CA PRO A 23 4.62 -15.73 10.80
C PRO A 23 5.40 -16.62 9.82
N PRO A 24 5.43 -17.95 10.04
CA PRO A 24 6.26 -18.83 9.25
C PRO A 24 5.87 -18.72 7.77
N THR A 25 6.81 -18.28 6.94
CA THR A 25 6.64 -18.27 5.49
C THR A 25 6.52 -19.71 5.00
N PRO A 26 5.51 -20.06 4.18
CA PRO A 26 5.38 -21.39 3.61
C PRO A 26 6.63 -21.79 2.83
N THR A 27 7.05 -23.05 2.91
CA THR A 27 8.16 -23.55 2.07
C THR A 27 7.71 -23.67 0.62
N GLU A 28 8.67 -23.63 -0.33
CA GLU A 28 8.39 -23.89 -1.76
C GLU A 28 7.59 -25.17 -2.00
N ALA A 29 7.85 -26.23 -1.22
CA ALA A 29 7.09 -27.47 -1.29
C ALA A 29 5.65 -27.30 -0.76
N GLN A 30 5.43 -26.54 0.31
CA GLN A 30 4.08 -26.24 0.80
C GLN A 30 3.32 -25.34 -0.18
N ILE A 31 3.99 -24.37 -0.80
CA ILE A 31 3.39 -23.55 -1.86
C ILE A 31 2.99 -24.47 -3.02
N ALA A 32 3.90 -25.29 -3.51
CA ALA A 32 3.68 -26.13 -4.68
C ALA A 32 2.65 -27.25 -4.47
N GLU A 33 2.66 -27.90 -3.30
CA GLU A 33 1.87 -29.11 -3.05
C GLU A 33 0.55 -28.84 -2.32
N ILE A 34 0.43 -27.69 -1.62
CA ILE A 34 -0.75 -27.37 -0.81
C ILE A 34 -1.46 -26.13 -1.34
N LEU A 35 -0.75 -25.03 -1.60
CA LEU A 35 -1.39 -23.77 -1.97
C LEU A 35 -1.75 -23.72 -3.47
N LEU A 36 -0.87 -24.14 -4.37
CA LEU A 36 -1.14 -24.18 -5.82
C LEU A 36 -2.35 -25.05 -6.20
N PRO A 37 -2.57 -26.25 -5.63
CA PRO A 37 -3.69 -27.10 -6.02
C PRO A 37 -5.04 -26.57 -5.52
N VAL A 38 -5.08 -25.92 -4.36
CA VAL A 38 -6.29 -25.35 -3.76
C VAL A 38 -6.74 -24.07 -4.50
N ARG A 39 -5.83 -23.43 -5.23
CA ARG A 39 -6.12 -22.27 -6.07
C ARG A 39 -7.04 -22.62 -7.25
N PRO A 40 -8.00 -21.76 -7.61
CA PRO A 40 -8.76 -21.91 -8.85
C PRO A 40 -7.82 -22.03 -10.04
N GLU A 41 -8.12 -22.93 -10.98
CA GLU A 41 -7.22 -23.26 -12.09
C GLU A 41 -6.82 -22.03 -12.92
N ALA A 42 -7.75 -21.08 -13.09
CA ALA A 42 -7.51 -19.81 -13.77
C ALA A 42 -6.45 -18.93 -13.10
N LEU A 43 -6.21 -19.11 -11.80
CA LEU A 43 -5.30 -18.27 -11.02
C LEU A 43 -3.90 -18.89 -10.84
N ARG A 44 -3.74 -20.17 -11.18
CA ARG A 44 -2.46 -20.90 -11.08
C ARG A 44 -1.34 -20.33 -11.97
N PRO A 45 -1.60 -19.81 -13.19
CA PRO A 45 -0.56 -19.19 -14.00
C PRO A 45 0.13 -18.00 -13.32
N TYR A 46 -0.62 -17.24 -12.51
CA TYR A 46 -0.12 -16.07 -11.80
C TYR A 46 0.65 -16.41 -10.51
N ALA A 47 0.59 -17.66 -10.06
CA ALA A 47 1.25 -18.08 -8.82
C ALA A 47 2.79 -18.16 -8.93
N GLY A 48 3.29 -18.51 -10.12
CA GLY A 48 4.72 -18.51 -10.45
C GLY A 48 5.15 -17.30 -11.26
N TYR A 49 4.24 -16.34 -11.48
CA TYR A 49 4.48 -15.17 -12.30
C TYR A 49 5.23 -14.11 -11.47
N THR A 50 6.55 -14.25 -11.42
CA THR A 50 7.46 -13.35 -10.70
C THR A 50 8.21 -12.41 -11.65
N THR A 51 7.84 -12.40 -12.94
CA THR A 51 8.77 -11.98 -14.00
C THR A 51 8.86 -10.48 -14.19
N CYS A 52 7.98 -9.68 -13.59
CA CYS A 52 7.84 -8.33 -14.07
C CYS A 52 7.32 -7.37 -12.99
N LEU A 53 8.22 -6.53 -12.52
CA LEU A 53 7.92 -5.27 -11.82
C LEU A 53 7.28 -4.24 -12.77
N GLU A 54 6.93 -4.60 -14.00
CA GLU A 54 6.58 -3.69 -15.11
C GLU A 54 5.09 -3.80 -15.49
N GLU A 55 4.26 -4.41 -14.64
CA GLU A 55 2.90 -4.79 -14.98
C GLU A 55 1.88 -4.35 -13.93
N GLY A 56 1.02 -3.40 -14.31
CA GLY A 56 -0.16 -3.03 -13.57
C GLY A 56 -1.13 -4.20 -13.43
N LEU A 57 -1.95 -4.14 -12.37
CA LEU A 57 -2.97 -5.13 -12.08
C LEU A 57 -4.34 -4.47 -12.22
N TRP A 58 -5.20 -5.04 -13.06
CA TRP A 58 -6.62 -4.69 -13.14
C TRP A 58 -7.44 -5.74 -12.40
N ILE A 59 -8.33 -5.32 -11.50
CA ILE A 59 -9.24 -6.22 -10.78
C ILE A 59 -10.67 -5.75 -10.99
N ARG A 60 -11.48 -6.57 -11.65
CA ARG A 60 -12.92 -6.31 -11.75
C ARG A 60 -13.65 -7.05 -10.64
N LEU A 61 -14.37 -6.31 -9.80
CA LEU A 61 -15.15 -6.87 -8.68
C LEU A 61 -16.67 -6.81 -8.94
N CYS A 62 -17.11 -5.95 -9.86
CA CYS A 62 -18.53 -5.70 -10.11
C CYS A 62 -18.96 -6.20 -11.51
N TYR A 63 -19.83 -7.22 -11.52
CA TYR A 63 -20.30 -7.93 -12.73
C TYR A 63 -21.78 -7.70 -13.02
N LYS A 64 -22.27 -6.48 -12.83
CA LYS A 64 -23.67 -6.16 -13.11
C LYS A 64 -23.91 -6.14 -14.62
N LYS A 65 -24.76 -7.05 -15.12
CA LYS A 65 -25.09 -7.16 -16.55
C LYS A 65 -25.58 -5.83 -17.15
N GLU A 66 -26.33 -5.05 -16.39
CA GLU A 66 -26.81 -3.73 -16.78
C GLU A 66 -25.71 -2.66 -16.89
N LYS A 67 -24.52 -2.91 -16.32
CA LYS A 67 -23.36 -2.01 -16.35
C LYS A 67 -22.25 -2.48 -17.29
N GLU A 68 -22.49 -3.48 -18.13
CA GLU A 68 -21.48 -4.04 -19.03
C GLU A 68 -20.93 -3.01 -20.05
N GLU A 69 -21.78 -2.09 -20.51
CA GLU A 69 -21.30 -1.00 -21.38
C GLU A 69 -20.40 -0.01 -20.65
N ALA A 70 -20.61 0.20 -19.34
CA ALA A 70 -19.73 1.02 -18.51
C ALA A 70 -18.37 0.33 -18.30
N HIS A 71 -18.36 -0.99 -18.06
CA HIS A 71 -17.12 -1.78 -18.03
C HIS A 71 -16.34 -1.64 -19.34
N LYS A 72 -17.00 -1.83 -20.50
CA LYS A 72 -16.34 -1.67 -21.81
C LYS A 72 -15.79 -0.27 -22.02
N ALA A 73 -16.51 0.75 -21.58
CA ALA A 73 -16.04 2.14 -21.67
C ALA A 73 -14.80 2.37 -20.80
N LEU A 74 -14.78 1.86 -19.56
CA LEU A 74 -13.62 1.91 -18.68
C LEU A 74 -12.42 1.15 -19.25
N TRP A 75 -12.65 -0.04 -19.78
CA TRP A 75 -11.60 -0.85 -20.39
C TRP A 75 -11.04 -0.19 -21.65
N SER A 76 -11.90 0.34 -22.52
CA SER A 76 -11.47 1.09 -23.70
C SER A 76 -10.67 2.33 -23.32
N HIS A 77 -11.04 3.02 -22.23
CA HIS A 77 -10.28 4.16 -21.74
C HIS A 77 -8.91 3.73 -21.23
N ASN A 78 -8.82 2.60 -20.51
CA ASN A 78 -7.53 2.01 -20.13
C ASN A 78 -6.65 1.73 -21.35
N GLU A 79 -7.20 1.17 -22.43
CA GLU A 79 -6.44 0.93 -23.67
C GLU A 79 -5.89 2.23 -24.28
N ASP A 80 -6.58 3.36 -24.10
CA ASP A 80 -6.14 4.67 -24.60
C ASP A 80 -5.04 5.31 -23.75
N VAL A 81 -5.13 5.21 -22.41
CA VAL A 81 -4.21 5.90 -21.48
C VAL A 81 -3.19 4.98 -20.79
N ALA A 82 -3.28 3.67 -21.02
CA ALA A 82 -2.41 2.65 -20.46
C ALA A 82 -2.28 2.72 -18.92
N TYR A 83 -3.41 2.68 -18.19
CA TYR A 83 -3.35 2.45 -16.73
C TYR A 83 -2.69 1.11 -16.44
N VAL A 84 -3.06 0.09 -17.21
CA VAL A 84 -2.46 -1.24 -17.24
C VAL A 84 -2.02 -1.52 -18.68
N GLY A 85 -0.72 -1.72 -18.87
CA GLY A 85 -0.10 -1.94 -20.17
C GLY A 85 -0.39 -3.32 -20.76
N PRO A 86 0.11 -3.60 -21.98
CA PRO A 86 -0.17 -4.85 -22.71
C PRO A 86 0.28 -6.12 -22.01
N GLU A 87 1.31 -6.02 -21.16
CA GLU A 87 1.82 -7.14 -20.36
C GLU A 87 1.08 -7.24 -19.01
N GLY A 88 0.27 -6.24 -18.65
CA GLY A 88 -0.40 -6.17 -17.37
C GLY A 88 -1.44 -7.28 -17.15
N VAL A 89 -1.71 -7.56 -15.88
CA VAL A 89 -2.60 -8.65 -15.49
C VAL A 89 -4.03 -8.13 -15.34
N ALA A 90 -4.97 -8.71 -16.08
CA ALA A 90 -6.40 -8.45 -15.94
C ALA A 90 -7.10 -9.61 -15.23
N LEU A 91 -7.52 -9.37 -13.98
CA LEU A 91 -8.35 -10.26 -13.19
C LEU A 91 -9.83 -9.94 -13.46
N ASP A 92 -10.32 -10.46 -14.58
CA ASP A 92 -11.70 -10.30 -15.01
C ASP A 92 -12.41 -11.67 -15.16
N ASN A 93 -12.84 -12.23 -14.03
CA ASN A 93 -13.63 -13.46 -13.99
C ASN A 93 -14.73 -13.39 -12.92
N GLU A 94 -16.00 -13.35 -13.33
CA GLU A 94 -17.17 -13.24 -12.45
C GLU A 94 -17.24 -14.38 -11.41
N GLU A 95 -16.96 -15.62 -11.81
CA GLU A 95 -17.08 -16.79 -10.91
C GLU A 95 -16.06 -16.76 -9.78
N ILE A 96 -14.96 -16.03 -9.96
CA ILE A 96 -13.84 -15.95 -9.02
C ILE A 96 -13.89 -14.66 -8.21
N PHE A 97 -14.14 -13.52 -8.87
CA PHE A 97 -14.01 -12.19 -8.26
C PHE A 97 -15.34 -11.50 -8.00
N GLY A 98 -16.43 -12.00 -8.57
CA GLY A 98 -17.73 -11.37 -8.48
C GLY A 98 -18.21 -11.20 -7.04
N GLY A 99 -18.42 -9.95 -6.63
CA GLY A 99 -18.93 -9.61 -5.31
C GLY A 99 -17.92 -9.73 -4.17
N LEU A 100 -16.64 -9.98 -4.48
CA LEU A 100 -15.56 -9.86 -3.50
C LEU A 100 -15.28 -8.38 -3.20
N ASP A 101 -14.79 -8.11 -1.99
CA ASP A 101 -14.09 -6.86 -1.73
C ASP A 101 -12.60 -6.99 -2.08
N VAL A 102 -11.91 -5.85 -2.05
CA VAL A 102 -10.49 -5.76 -2.40
C VAL A 102 -9.62 -6.67 -1.54
N ALA A 103 -9.91 -6.80 -0.24
CA ALA A 103 -9.13 -7.64 0.65
C ALA A 103 -9.30 -9.12 0.31
N ALA A 104 -10.54 -9.57 0.09
CA ALA A 104 -10.86 -10.94 -0.29
C ALA A 104 -10.27 -11.32 -1.67
N ALA A 105 -10.24 -10.38 -2.62
CA ALA A 105 -9.62 -10.62 -3.92
C ALA A 105 -8.10 -10.89 -3.82
N LEU A 106 -7.40 -10.23 -2.89
CA LEU A 106 -5.96 -10.42 -2.68
C LEU A 106 -5.64 -11.73 -1.96
N GLU A 107 -6.52 -12.22 -1.09
CA GLU A 107 -6.35 -13.53 -0.45
C GLU A 107 -6.31 -14.68 -1.47
N LEU A 108 -6.80 -14.47 -2.70
CA LEU A 108 -6.72 -15.44 -3.78
C LEU A 108 -5.34 -15.46 -4.49
N PHE A 109 -4.50 -14.44 -4.24
CA PHE A 109 -3.16 -14.27 -4.82
C PHE A 109 -2.12 -13.69 -3.83
N PRO A 110 -1.93 -14.34 -2.68
CA PRO A 110 -1.06 -13.82 -1.64
C PRO A 110 0.40 -13.69 -2.09
N GLU A 111 0.84 -14.46 -3.09
CA GLU A 111 2.22 -14.44 -3.62
C GLU A 111 2.61 -13.11 -4.25
N ARG A 112 1.66 -12.38 -4.85
CA ARG A 112 1.94 -11.06 -5.44
C ARG A 112 2.41 -10.05 -4.39
N VAL A 113 1.99 -10.28 -3.16
CA VAL A 113 2.31 -9.46 -1.99
C VAL A 113 3.51 -10.04 -1.23
N THR A 114 3.55 -11.37 -1.08
CA THR A 114 4.49 -12.07 -0.19
C THR A 114 5.80 -12.50 -0.85
N ASN A 115 5.82 -12.73 -2.17
CA ASN A 115 7.06 -13.11 -2.88
C ASN A 115 7.95 -11.90 -3.19
N GLU A 116 7.39 -10.68 -3.16
CA GLU A 116 8.11 -9.44 -3.48
C GLU A 116 8.81 -8.81 -2.26
N GLY A 117 8.53 -9.33 -1.04
CA GLY A 117 9.22 -8.99 0.21
C GLY A 117 10.65 -9.53 0.29
N SER A 118 11.44 -9.39 -0.76
CA SER A 118 12.84 -9.81 -0.79
C SER A 118 13.63 -9.11 0.33
N THR A 119 14.74 -9.72 0.77
CA THR A 119 15.63 -9.10 1.77
C THR A 119 16.12 -7.71 1.35
N GLY A 120 16.17 -7.42 0.04
CA GLY A 120 16.51 -6.10 -0.48
C GLY A 120 15.40 -5.06 -0.25
N HIS A 121 14.13 -5.45 -0.42
CA HIS A 121 12.98 -4.58 -0.17
C HIS A 121 12.87 -4.21 1.32
N ILE A 122 12.98 -5.21 2.19
CA ILE A 122 12.95 -5.00 3.66
C ILE A 122 14.06 -4.04 4.08
N LYS A 123 15.28 -4.25 3.57
CA LYS A 123 16.42 -3.38 3.87
C LYS A 123 16.19 -1.95 3.40
N LEU A 124 15.74 -1.76 2.16
CA LEU A 124 15.44 -0.44 1.60
C LEU A 124 14.43 0.31 2.48
N ARG A 125 13.30 -0.34 2.81
CA ARG A 125 12.27 0.24 3.68
C ARG A 125 12.83 0.66 5.04
N GLU A 126 13.63 -0.19 5.67
CA GLU A 126 14.23 0.11 6.98
C GLU A 126 15.26 1.24 6.92
N GLU A 127 16.05 1.30 5.85
CA GLU A 127 16.99 2.40 5.62
C GLU A 127 16.25 3.72 5.38
N THR A 128 15.21 3.72 4.53
CA THR A 128 14.36 4.89 4.30
C THR A 128 13.66 5.34 5.59
N LEU A 129 13.18 4.41 6.44
CA LEU A 129 12.59 4.79 7.72
C LEU A 129 13.61 5.51 8.61
N ARG A 130 14.85 4.98 8.71
CA ARG A 130 15.92 5.60 9.50
C ARG A 130 16.28 6.99 8.98
N GLU A 131 16.40 7.14 7.66
CA GLU A 131 16.67 8.44 7.02
C GLU A 131 15.58 9.44 7.33
N VAL A 132 14.31 9.07 7.12
CA VAL A 132 13.17 9.94 7.43
C VAL A 132 13.14 10.33 8.90
N LEU A 133 13.40 9.40 9.82
CA LEU A 133 13.46 9.71 11.24
C LEU A 133 14.60 10.69 11.58
N GLY A 134 15.77 10.55 10.94
CA GLY A 134 16.87 11.52 11.06
C GLY A 134 16.50 12.91 10.55
N PHE A 135 15.88 13.01 9.38
CA PHE A 135 15.45 14.31 8.83
C PHE A 135 14.38 15.01 9.67
N VAL A 136 13.49 14.24 10.30
CA VAL A 136 12.44 14.79 11.18
C VAL A 136 13.02 15.43 12.44
N GLU A 137 14.20 15.00 12.88
CA GLU A 137 14.89 15.59 14.03
C GLU A 137 15.63 16.89 13.69
N ASP A 138 15.93 17.15 12.40
CA ASP A 138 16.79 18.26 11.94
C ASP A 138 16.04 19.47 11.32
N ASP A 139 14.73 19.37 11.03
CA ASP A 139 13.94 20.41 10.33
C ASP A 139 13.43 21.53 11.28
N GLU A 140 14.34 22.21 11.97
CA GLU A 140 14.04 23.39 12.82
C GLU A 140 14.12 24.73 12.06
N GLY A 141 14.36 24.72 10.75
CA GLY A 141 14.50 25.92 9.93
C GLY A 141 15.80 26.71 10.14
N SER A 142 16.77 26.13 10.85
CA SER A 142 18.08 26.73 11.02
C SER A 142 18.87 26.67 9.70
N GLY A 143 19.31 27.83 9.20
CA GLY A 143 20.16 27.93 7.98
C GLY A 143 19.46 28.43 6.71
N GLU A 144 18.19 28.84 6.80
CA GLU A 144 17.43 29.36 5.66
C GLU A 144 17.63 30.86 5.40
N GLU A 145 18.50 31.53 6.17
CA GLU A 145 18.68 33.00 6.16
C GLU A 145 19.00 33.53 4.75
N ASP A 146 19.80 32.78 3.99
CA ASP A 146 20.26 33.12 2.64
C ASP A 146 19.30 32.70 1.51
N TYR A 147 18.18 32.04 1.82
CA TYR A 147 17.21 31.63 0.80
C TYR A 147 16.38 32.82 0.30
N SER A 148 15.94 32.73 -0.96
CA SER A 148 14.99 33.69 -1.53
C SER A 148 13.65 33.63 -0.79
N ASN A 149 12.89 34.73 -0.82
CA ASN A 149 11.57 34.78 -0.18
C ASN A 149 10.63 33.71 -0.75
N GLU A 150 10.70 33.44 -2.06
CA GLU A 150 9.90 32.40 -2.72
C GLU A 150 10.18 31.00 -2.14
N ILE A 151 11.46 30.67 -1.91
CA ILE A 151 11.84 29.38 -1.30
C ILE A 151 11.42 29.33 0.16
N LYS A 152 11.54 30.43 0.91
CA LYS A 152 11.09 30.51 2.31
C LYS A 152 9.59 30.30 2.44
N GLU A 153 8.79 30.94 1.59
CA GLU A 153 7.33 30.77 1.53
C GLU A 153 6.96 29.32 1.18
N MET A 154 7.65 28.70 0.22
CA MET A 154 7.46 27.30 -0.13
C MET A 154 7.77 26.36 1.05
N LEU A 155 8.87 26.58 1.76
CA LEU A 155 9.27 25.78 2.92
C LEU A 155 8.29 25.96 4.10
N GLU A 156 7.82 27.19 4.33
CA GLU A 156 6.80 27.47 5.34
C GLU A 156 5.48 26.77 5.01
N GLN A 157 5.07 26.78 3.74
CA GLN A 157 3.89 26.04 3.29
C GLN A 157 4.06 24.52 3.44
N MET A 158 5.22 23.96 3.10
CA MET A 158 5.52 22.55 3.34
C MET A 158 5.46 22.19 4.83
N ARG A 159 6.01 23.04 5.71
CA ARG A 159 5.93 22.88 7.16
C ARG A 159 4.50 22.94 7.67
N ALA A 160 3.70 23.90 7.19
CA ALA A 160 2.28 24.02 7.56
C ALA A 160 1.49 22.77 7.13
N THR A 161 1.72 22.27 5.91
CA THR A 161 1.11 21.04 5.40
C THR A 161 1.50 19.83 6.25
N ARG A 162 2.77 19.68 6.63
CA ARG A 162 3.25 18.62 7.53
C ARG A 162 2.71 18.76 8.95
N ALA A 163 2.51 19.98 9.44
CA ALA A 163 1.90 20.21 10.75
C ALA A 163 0.41 19.81 10.75
N ALA A 164 -0.30 20.08 9.67
CA ALA A 164 -1.70 19.69 9.49
C ALA A 164 -1.86 18.17 9.31
N ASN A 165 -0.91 17.51 8.63
CA ASN A 165 -0.87 16.07 8.49
C ASN A 165 0.53 15.52 8.86
N PRO A 166 0.74 15.21 10.17
CA PRO A 166 2.03 14.76 10.68
C PRO A 166 2.56 13.46 10.06
N LEU A 167 1.70 12.69 9.38
CA LEU A 167 2.11 11.45 8.73
C LEU A 167 2.73 11.68 7.34
N LEU A 168 2.58 12.87 6.75
CA LEU A 168 3.18 13.20 5.44
C LEU A 168 4.70 13.17 5.45
N LYS A 169 5.32 13.48 6.58
CA LYS A 169 6.78 13.37 6.73
C LYS A 169 7.29 11.95 6.51
N TYR A 170 6.42 10.94 6.66
CA TYR A 170 6.72 9.53 6.40
C TYR A 170 6.36 9.08 4.97
N GLY A 171 6.01 10.00 4.06
CA GLY A 171 5.61 9.68 2.69
C GLY A 171 6.63 8.81 1.94
N LEU A 172 7.92 9.12 2.05
CA LEU A 172 9.00 8.31 1.46
C LEU A 172 9.07 6.89 2.07
N TYR A 173 8.91 6.77 3.39
CA TYR A 173 8.85 5.47 4.05
C TYR A 173 7.64 4.67 3.59
N HIS A 174 6.45 5.28 3.53
CA HIS A 174 5.25 4.64 3.02
C HIS A 174 5.45 4.13 1.59
N ALA A 175 6.02 4.96 0.71
CA ALA A 175 6.34 4.54 -0.65
C ALA A 175 7.33 3.37 -0.68
N ALA A 176 8.37 3.38 0.16
CA ALA A 176 9.31 2.26 0.27
C ALA A 176 8.67 0.97 0.82
N CYS A 177 7.51 1.04 1.48
CA CYS A 177 6.79 -0.14 1.94
C CYS A 177 6.00 -0.83 0.83
N VAL A 178 5.64 -0.12 -0.23
CA VAL A 178 4.83 -0.69 -1.32
C VAL A 178 5.62 -1.78 -2.03
N VAL A 179 4.96 -2.91 -2.26
CA VAL A 179 5.45 -3.99 -3.12
C VAL A 179 4.69 -4.01 -4.44
N THR A 180 3.37 -3.79 -4.41
CA THR A 180 2.51 -3.91 -5.59
C THR A 180 1.34 -2.94 -5.54
N HIS A 181 0.66 -2.76 -6.68
CA HIS A 181 -0.54 -1.92 -6.81
C HIS A 181 -1.59 -2.57 -7.72
N ALA A 182 -2.82 -2.07 -7.67
CA ALA A 182 -3.85 -2.43 -8.64
C ALA A 182 -4.84 -1.28 -8.88
N PHE A 183 -5.43 -1.29 -10.07
CA PHE A 183 -6.64 -0.57 -10.40
C PHE A 183 -7.85 -1.48 -10.22
N VAL A 184 -8.77 -1.07 -9.36
CA VAL A 184 -9.97 -1.82 -9.02
C VAL A 184 -11.18 -1.19 -9.68
N GLU A 185 -11.84 -1.99 -10.51
CA GLU A 185 -13.16 -1.70 -11.08
C GLU A 185 -14.25 -2.25 -10.14
N ASP A 186 -14.75 -1.37 -9.29
CA ASP A 186 -15.86 -1.64 -8.39
C ASP A 186 -17.15 -0.93 -8.85
N GLU A 187 -18.19 -0.99 -8.02
CA GLU A 187 -19.47 -0.35 -8.35
C GLU A 187 -19.33 1.16 -8.57
N VAL A 188 -18.48 1.83 -7.78
CA VAL A 188 -18.24 3.28 -7.89
C VAL A 188 -17.58 3.63 -9.21
N ALA A 189 -16.58 2.84 -9.64
CA ALA A 189 -15.94 3.02 -10.95
C ALA A 189 -16.96 2.92 -12.09
N LEU A 190 -17.84 1.92 -12.05
CA LEU A 190 -18.89 1.73 -13.07
C LEU A 190 -19.96 2.83 -13.08
N ASP A 191 -20.11 3.57 -11.98
CA ASP A 191 -20.99 4.74 -11.88
C ASP A 191 -20.29 6.06 -12.25
N GLY A 192 -19.08 6.00 -12.80
CA GLY A 192 -18.29 7.15 -13.22
C GLY A 192 -17.51 7.83 -12.10
N GLY A 193 -17.33 7.17 -10.96
CA GLY A 193 -16.57 7.68 -9.81
C GLY A 193 -15.06 7.42 -9.87
N GLY A 194 -14.55 6.93 -11.00
CA GLY A 194 -13.13 6.61 -11.20
C GLY A 194 -12.72 5.25 -10.61
N LEU A 195 -11.66 4.68 -11.20
CA LEU A 195 -11.03 3.45 -10.69
C LEU A 195 -10.45 3.69 -9.31
N LEU A 196 -10.51 2.68 -8.44
CA LEU A 196 -9.78 2.74 -7.17
C LEU A 196 -8.36 2.22 -7.41
N HIS A 197 -7.38 3.09 -7.24
CA HIS A 197 -5.97 2.73 -7.22
C HIS A 197 -5.56 2.38 -5.80
N VAL A 198 -5.02 1.19 -5.59
CA VAL A 198 -4.63 0.69 -4.26
C VAL A 198 -3.18 0.22 -4.30
N PHE A 199 -2.43 0.52 -3.24
CA PHE A 199 -1.04 0.14 -3.05
C PHE A 199 -0.90 -0.72 -1.79
N TRP A 200 -0.17 -1.83 -1.88
CA TRP A 200 0.00 -2.77 -0.76
C TRP A 200 1.45 -2.97 -0.36
N ASP A 201 1.65 -3.28 0.91
CA ASP A 201 2.94 -3.71 1.45
C ASP A 201 3.14 -5.23 1.41
N ASP A 202 4.33 -5.69 1.81
CA ASP A 202 4.74 -7.10 1.89
C ASP A 202 3.86 -7.99 2.80
N CYS A 203 2.91 -7.40 3.54
CA CYS A 203 1.99 -8.09 4.44
C CYS A 203 0.53 -7.97 3.98
N GLY A 204 0.27 -7.37 2.82
CA GLY A 204 -1.07 -7.19 2.25
C GLY A 204 -1.84 -6.04 2.88
N ASN A 205 -1.20 -5.20 3.69
CA ASN A 205 -1.86 -4.01 4.21
C ASN A 205 -1.92 -2.97 3.09
N VAL A 206 -3.07 -2.30 2.97
CA VAL A 206 -3.15 -1.08 2.17
C VAL A 206 -2.17 -0.07 2.76
N VAL A 207 -1.25 0.40 1.94
CA VAL A 207 -0.38 1.54 2.25
C VAL A 207 -1.15 2.81 1.97
N ARG A 208 -1.62 2.98 0.73
CA ARG A 208 -2.47 4.10 0.31
C ARG A 208 -3.46 3.65 -0.76
N GLN A 209 -4.54 4.41 -0.89
CA GLN A 209 -5.50 4.25 -1.97
C GLN A 209 -6.15 5.58 -2.36
N TRP A 210 -6.57 5.72 -3.61
CA TRP A 210 -7.35 6.87 -4.07
C TRP A 210 -8.17 6.54 -5.31
N ARG A 211 -9.12 7.43 -5.64
CA ARG A 211 -9.84 7.35 -6.91
C ARG A 211 -9.06 8.10 -7.96
N VAL A 212 -8.85 7.44 -9.10
CA VAL A 212 -8.24 8.06 -10.27
C VAL A 212 -9.20 9.10 -10.81
N GLU A 213 -8.71 10.33 -10.97
CA GLU A 213 -9.45 11.40 -11.65
C GLU A 213 -9.15 11.35 -13.15
N ASP A 214 -10.18 11.58 -13.98
CA ASP A 214 -10.06 11.53 -15.44
C ASP A 214 -8.92 12.43 -15.95
N GLY A 215 -7.97 11.83 -16.69
CA GLY A 215 -6.87 12.54 -17.34
C GLY A 215 -5.69 12.94 -16.44
N VAL A 216 -5.61 12.43 -15.21
CA VAL A 216 -4.51 12.74 -14.26
C VAL A 216 -3.40 11.67 -14.26
N GLU A 217 -3.74 10.43 -14.57
CA GLU A 217 -2.78 9.32 -14.60
C GLU A 217 -2.73 8.73 -16.02
N ASP A 218 -1.65 8.98 -16.74
CA ASP A 218 -1.32 8.32 -18.00
C ASP A 218 -0.11 7.40 -17.82
N ASN A 219 -0.11 6.26 -18.52
CA ASN A 219 1.01 5.31 -18.55
C ASN A 219 1.54 4.93 -17.15
N PHE A 220 0.65 4.50 -16.25
CA PHE A 220 1.05 4.27 -14.85
C PHE A 220 2.06 3.12 -14.73
N ASP A 221 2.03 2.13 -15.61
CA ASP A 221 3.08 1.10 -15.66
C ASP A 221 4.47 1.70 -15.90
N GLY A 222 4.56 2.71 -16.77
CA GLY A 222 5.79 3.50 -16.94
C GLY A 222 6.15 4.28 -15.68
N ALA A 223 5.20 5.00 -15.08
CA ALA A 223 5.41 5.75 -13.85
C ALA A 223 5.84 4.85 -12.69
N TRP A 224 5.31 3.63 -12.63
CA TRP A 224 5.62 2.58 -11.67
C TRP A 224 7.10 2.18 -11.77
N VAL A 225 7.56 1.86 -12.99
CA VAL A 225 8.96 1.49 -13.28
C VAL A 225 9.92 2.63 -12.96
N GLU A 226 9.58 3.85 -13.36
CA GLU A 226 10.41 5.04 -13.10
C GLU A 226 10.39 5.46 -11.63
N GLY A 227 9.43 4.98 -10.84
CA GLY A 227 9.22 5.36 -9.45
C GLY A 227 8.60 6.75 -9.27
N ALA A 228 8.07 7.35 -10.34
CA ALA A 228 7.47 8.69 -10.32
C ALA A 228 6.26 8.77 -9.38
N TRP A 229 5.50 7.67 -9.25
CA TRP A 229 4.37 7.55 -8.33
C TRP A 229 4.72 7.83 -6.85
N LYS A 230 6.00 7.72 -6.47
CA LYS A 230 6.43 8.00 -5.10
C LYS A 230 6.21 9.47 -4.72
N GLU A 231 6.19 10.38 -5.68
CA GLU A 231 5.88 11.79 -5.44
C GLU A 231 4.46 11.99 -4.90
N ASN A 232 3.50 11.16 -5.36
CA ASN A 232 2.12 11.19 -4.84
C ASN A 232 2.08 10.89 -3.33
N PHE A 233 2.97 10.03 -2.84
CA PHE A 233 3.07 9.70 -1.42
C PHE A 233 3.66 10.84 -0.60
N ILE A 234 4.64 11.55 -1.16
CA ILE A 234 5.26 12.74 -0.53
C ILE A 234 4.24 13.88 -0.44
N ASN A 235 3.44 14.05 -1.50
CA ASN A 235 2.39 15.07 -1.58
C ASN A 235 1.12 14.69 -0.81
N GLY A 236 1.05 13.46 -0.28
CA GLY A 236 -0.05 13.03 0.56
C GLY A 236 -1.33 12.68 -0.17
N ILE A 237 -1.24 12.36 -1.46
CA ILE A 237 -2.38 11.94 -2.26
C ILE A 237 -3.01 10.69 -1.66
N GLY A 238 -4.34 10.67 -1.68
CA GLY A 238 -5.13 9.53 -1.23
C GLY A 238 -5.19 9.32 0.26
N GLU A 239 -5.95 8.29 0.61
CA GLU A 239 -6.17 7.83 1.97
C GLU A 239 -5.04 6.90 2.40
N LEU A 240 -4.49 7.14 3.58
CA LEU A 240 -3.49 6.28 4.18
C LEU A 240 -4.18 5.06 4.83
N GLY A 241 -3.60 3.88 4.65
CA GLY A 241 -4.18 2.67 5.19
C GLY A 241 -4.04 2.57 6.72
N PRO A 242 -4.95 1.84 7.40
CA PRO A 242 -4.99 1.78 8.86
C PRO A 242 -3.69 1.29 9.52
N ALA A 243 -2.95 0.39 8.86
CA ALA A 243 -1.68 -0.13 9.37
C ALA A 243 -0.62 0.96 9.57
N TYR A 244 -0.71 2.07 8.82
CA TYR A 244 0.25 3.17 8.79
C TYR A 244 -0.18 4.37 9.67
N HIS A 245 -1.37 4.31 10.27
CA HIS A 245 -1.82 5.32 11.22
C HIS A 245 -1.10 5.20 12.57
N GLY A 246 -1.22 6.24 13.42
CA GLY A 246 -0.70 6.20 14.78
C GLY A 246 -1.23 5.00 15.57
N GLY A 247 -0.33 4.17 16.11
CA GLY A 247 -0.64 2.92 16.80
C GLY A 247 -0.86 1.71 15.89
N GLY A 248 -0.78 1.89 14.57
CA GLY A 248 -0.79 0.80 13.59
C GLY A 248 0.55 0.06 13.54
N ILE A 249 0.54 -1.16 13.01
CA ILE A 249 1.72 -2.06 12.97
C ILE A 249 2.88 -1.52 12.11
N ARG A 250 2.58 -0.63 11.16
CA ARG A 250 3.53 0.08 10.29
C ARG A 250 3.49 1.60 10.52
N GLY A 251 2.88 2.06 11.60
CA GLY A 251 2.71 3.47 11.90
C GLY A 251 3.47 3.93 13.14
N PRO A 252 3.51 5.24 13.42
CA PRO A 252 4.20 5.76 14.59
C PRO A 252 3.46 5.42 15.91
N PRO A 253 4.15 5.38 17.06
CA PRO A 253 5.60 5.51 17.18
C PRO A 253 6.32 4.28 16.63
N TYR A 254 7.34 4.51 15.80
CA TYR A 254 8.15 3.44 15.26
C TYR A 254 9.05 2.89 16.38
N SER A 255 8.94 1.59 16.66
CA SER A 255 9.90 0.90 17.52
C SER A 255 11.18 0.69 16.72
N ILE A 256 12.22 1.47 17.05
CA ILE A 256 13.60 1.18 16.61
C ILE A 256 14.19 0.13 17.56
#